data_AF-A0A2W6D2Q2-F1
#
_entry.id   AF-A0A2W6D2Q2-F1
#
_cell.length_a   1.000
_cell.length_b   1.000
_cell.length_c   1.000
_cell.angle_alpha   90.00
_cell.angle_beta   90.00
_cell.angle_gamma   90.00
#
_symmetry.space_group_name_H-M   'P 1'
#
loop_
_entity.id
_entity.type
_entity.pdbx_description
1 polymer ?
#
loop_
_entity_poly.entity_id
_entity_poly.type
_entity_poly.pdbx_seq_one_letter_code
_entity_poly.pdbx_strand_id
1 'polypeptide(L)'
;VLIEACTYRMDAHTTSDDPTRYQVAGALEEWKLKDPLERVRVHLVREGLAESEFFDGLAAEADELAVRLRNYCISMPAPGPERIFSNVYAESTPALESARDDSLAYHASFTDVGSTPGSRH
;
A
#
# COMPACT_ATOMS: atom_id res chain seq x y z
N VAL A 1 -30.31 0.08 5.49
CA VAL A 1 -30.24 -0.79 4.28
C VAL A 1 -28.88 -1.46 4.29
N LEU A 2 -28.82 -2.76 4.03
CA LEU A 2 -27.57 -3.51 3.83
C LEU A 2 -27.43 -3.81 2.34
N ILE A 3 -26.23 -3.66 1.80
CA ILE A 3 -25.88 -4.05 0.43
C ILE A 3 -24.75 -5.05 0.51
N GLU A 4 -24.92 -6.21 -0.13
CA GLU A 4 -23.88 -7.22 -0.28
C GLU A 4 -23.39 -7.21 -1.73
N ALA A 5 -22.08 -6.99 -1.91
CA ALA A 5 -21.42 -7.03 -3.21
C ALA A 5 -20.64 -8.35 -3.35
N CYS A 6 -21.21 -9.30 -4.08
CA CYS A 6 -20.56 -10.57 -4.36
C CYS A 6 -19.41 -10.37 -5.36
N THR A 7 -18.17 -10.45 -4.88
CA THR A 7 -16.94 -10.27 -5.67
C THR A 7 -15.93 -11.38 -5.37
N TYR A 8 -14.80 -11.36 -6.07
CA TYR A 8 -13.71 -12.31 -5.91
C TYR A 8 -12.37 -11.61 -5.81
N ARG A 9 -11.53 -12.10 -4.89
CA ARG A 9 -10.14 -11.65 -4.75
C ARG A 9 -9.28 -12.48 -5.70
N MET A 10 -8.82 -11.84 -6.78
CA MET A 10 -8.06 -12.52 -7.82
C MET A 10 -6.67 -12.98 -7.34
N ASP A 11 -6.06 -12.23 -6.43
CA ASP A 11 -4.75 -12.53 -5.87
C ASP A 11 -4.81 -13.21 -4.48
N ALA A 12 -3.64 -13.54 -3.95
CA ALA A 12 -3.45 -14.01 -2.58
C ALA A 12 -4.02 -13.01 -1.55
N HIS A 13 -4.22 -13.47 -0.30
CA HIS A 13 -4.76 -12.60 0.75
C HIS A 13 -3.85 -11.43 1.06
N THR A 14 -2.55 -11.70 1.06
CA THR A 14 -1.46 -10.76 1.29
C THR A 14 -0.21 -11.28 0.56
N THR A 15 0.87 -10.51 0.57
CA THR A 15 2.16 -10.94 0.00
C THR A 15 2.80 -12.12 0.71
N SER A 16 2.40 -12.41 1.95
CA SER A 16 2.91 -13.54 2.76
C SER A 16 2.03 -14.80 2.67
N ASP A 17 0.96 -14.75 1.88
CA ASP A 17 -0.03 -15.82 1.80
C ASP A 17 0.17 -16.71 0.56
N ASP A 18 -0.09 -18.00 0.70
CA ASP A 18 -0.08 -18.98 -0.38
C ASP A 18 -1.50 -19.52 -0.60
N PRO A 19 -2.22 -19.02 -1.62
CA PRO A 19 -3.60 -19.39 -1.87
C PRO A 19 -3.75 -20.82 -2.39
N THR A 20 -2.69 -21.44 -2.91
CA THR A 20 -2.75 -22.81 -3.43
C THR A 20 -3.11 -23.85 -2.36
N ARG A 21 -2.95 -23.49 -1.09
CA ARG A 21 -3.27 -24.33 0.08
C ARG A 21 -4.77 -24.49 0.33
N TYR A 22 -5.59 -23.55 -0.14
CA TYR A 22 -7.01 -23.49 0.23
C TYR A 22 -7.94 -23.07 -0.92
N GLN A 23 -7.41 -22.54 -2.01
CA GLN A 23 -8.22 -22.13 -3.16
C GLN A 23 -8.58 -23.35 -4.00
N VAL A 24 -9.87 -23.50 -4.29
CA VAL A 24 -10.37 -24.57 -5.14
C VAL A 24 -9.85 -24.38 -6.56
N ALA A 25 -9.32 -25.47 -7.15
CA ALA A 25 -8.85 -25.46 -8.52
C ALA A 25 -9.97 -25.00 -9.48
N GLY A 26 -9.65 -24.06 -10.37
CA GLY A 26 -10.59 -23.54 -11.37
C GLY A 26 -11.50 -22.40 -10.93
N ALA A 27 -11.61 -22.11 -9.62
CA ALA A 27 -12.41 -20.98 -9.15
C ALA A 27 -11.90 -19.65 -9.71
N LEU A 28 -10.58 -19.45 -9.76
CA LEU A 28 -9.99 -18.24 -10.32
C LEU A 28 -10.39 -18.03 -11.79
N GLU A 29 -10.36 -19.09 -12.59
CA GLU A 29 -10.69 -19.02 -14.02
C GLU A 29 -12.16 -18.68 -14.25
N GLU A 30 -13.07 -19.23 -13.43
CA GLU A 30 -14.49 -18.87 -13.49
C GLU A 30 -14.69 -17.36 -13.22
N TRP A 31 -13.97 -16.82 -12.26
CA TRP A 31 -14.10 -15.41 -11.87
C TRP A 31 -13.39 -14.44 -12.81
N LYS A 32 -12.34 -14.87 -13.54
CA LYS A 32 -11.76 -14.07 -14.64
C LYS A 32 -12.80 -13.73 -15.71
N LEU A 33 -13.73 -14.63 -15.99
CA LEU A 33 -14.82 -14.38 -16.95
C LEU A 33 -15.85 -13.35 -16.45
N LYS A 34 -15.81 -13.00 -15.16
CA LYS A 34 -16.71 -12.05 -14.50
C LYS A 34 -16.01 -10.72 -14.18
N ASP A 35 -14.84 -10.46 -14.77
CA ASP A 35 -14.06 -9.25 -14.52
C ASP A 35 -14.92 -7.98 -14.79
N PRO A 36 -15.16 -7.14 -13.76
CA PRO A 36 -15.95 -5.93 -13.93
C PRO A 36 -15.28 -4.91 -14.86
N LEU A 37 -13.95 -4.88 -14.95
CA LEU A 37 -13.23 -3.96 -15.84
C LEU A 37 -13.50 -4.31 -17.30
N GLU A 38 -13.35 -5.59 -17.66
CA GLU A 38 -13.63 -6.08 -19.01
C GLU A 38 -15.10 -5.86 -19.38
N ARG A 39 -16.02 -6.11 -18.44
CA ARG A 39 -17.45 -5.87 -18.65
C ARG A 39 -17.75 -4.40 -18.95
N VAL A 40 -17.13 -3.47 -18.23
CA VAL A 40 -17.29 -2.03 -18.47
C VAL A 40 -16.63 -1.62 -19.79
N ARG A 41 -15.44 -2.14 -20.09
CA ARG A 41 -14.73 -1.88 -21.35
C ARG A 41 -15.59 -2.24 -22.56
N VAL A 42 -16.15 -3.44 -22.59
CA VAL A 42 -17.04 -3.91 -23.66
C VAL A 42 -18.28 -3.05 -23.78
N HIS A 43 -18.87 -2.65 -22.64
CA HIS A 43 -20.02 -1.75 -22.65
C HIS A 43 -19.70 -0.39 -23.28
N LEU A 44 -18.61 0.26 -22.87
CA LEU A 44 -18.20 1.56 -23.41
C LEU A 44 -17.94 1.52 -24.92
N VAL A 45 -17.27 0.46 -25.40
CA VAL A 45 -17.03 0.25 -26.84
C VAL A 45 -18.34 0.05 -27.59
N ARG A 46 -19.24 -0.77 -27.06
CA ARG A 46 -20.53 -1.05 -27.71
C ARG A 46 -21.41 0.20 -27.82
N GLU A 47 -21.37 1.07 -26.83
CA GLU A 47 -22.12 2.34 -26.85
C GLU A 47 -21.39 3.46 -27.62
N GLY A 48 -20.22 3.19 -28.21
CA GLY A 48 -19.43 4.18 -28.96
C GLY A 48 -18.84 5.29 -28.08
N LEU A 49 -18.67 5.02 -26.78
CA LEU A 49 -18.18 6.00 -25.79
C LEU A 49 -16.65 5.96 -25.63
N ALA A 50 -16.01 4.88 -26.07
CA ALA A 50 -14.56 4.71 -26.03
C ALA A 50 -14.09 3.78 -27.15
N GLU A 51 -12.87 4.01 -27.64
CA GLU A 51 -12.18 3.19 -28.63
C GLU A 51 -10.81 2.76 -28.10
N SER A 52 -10.05 1.98 -28.87
CA SER A 52 -8.75 1.46 -28.42
C SER A 52 -7.79 2.56 -27.98
N GLU A 53 -7.73 3.67 -28.72
CA GLU A 53 -6.85 4.81 -28.40
C GLU A 53 -7.13 5.40 -27.02
N PHE A 54 -8.40 5.43 -26.58
CA PHE A 54 -8.77 5.87 -25.23
C PHE A 54 -8.17 4.95 -24.16
N PHE A 55 -8.29 3.62 -24.34
CA PHE A 55 -7.78 2.66 -23.38
C PHE A 55 -6.25 2.63 -23.35
N ASP A 56 -5.60 2.78 -24.51
CA ASP A 56 -4.14 2.87 -24.61
C ASP A 56 -3.62 4.12 -23.90
N GLY A 57 -4.27 5.27 -24.10
CA GLY A 57 -3.95 6.51 -23.39
C GLY A 57 -4.15 6.40 -21.88
N LEU A 58 -5.26 5.78 -21.45
CA LEU A 58 -5.53 5.55 -20.02
C LEU A 58 -4.49 4.63 -19.37
N ALA A 59 -4.05 3.58 -20.08
CA ALA A 59 -3.00 2.68 -19.58
C ALA A 59 -1.66 3.42 -19.41
N ALA A 60 -1.27 4.24 -20.40
CA ALA A 60 -0.07 5.05 -20.32
C ALA A 60 -0.13 6.05 -19.15
N GLU A 61 -1.26 6.74 -18.97
CA GLU A 61 -1.45 7.67 -17.86
C GLU A 61 -1.37 6.95 -16.49
N ALA A 62 -1.98 5.77 -16.39
CA ALA A 62 -1.93 4.95 -15.17
C ALA A 62 -0.51 4.51 -14.82
N ASP A 63 0.28 4.09 -15.81
CA ASP A 63 1.68 3.71 -15.62
C ASP A 63 2.54 4.91 -15.19
N GLU A 64 2.37 6.06 -15.83
CA GLU A 64 3.06 7.30 -15.43
C GLU A 64 2.68 7.73 -14.01
N LEU A 65 1.41 7.62 -13.63
CA LEU A 65 0.95 7.89 -12.27
C LEU A 65 1.58 6.92 -11.27
N ALA A 66 1.64 5.62 -11.58
CA ALA A 66 2.23 4.61 -10.72
C ALA A 66 3.72 4.90 -10.46
N VAL A 67 4.48 5.25 -11.51
CA VAL A 67 5.91 5.63 -11.38
C VAL A 67 6.07 6.88 -10.53
N ARG A 68 5.29 7.93 -10.79
CA ARG A 68 5.35 9.17 -9.99
C ARG A 68 5.02 8.92 -8.53
N LEU A 69 3.95 8.16 -8.24
CA LEU A 69 3.54 7.84 -6.88
C LEU A 69 4.61 7.03 -6.16
N ARG A 70 5.20 6.02 -6.82
CA ARG A 70 6.28 5.22 -6.24
C ARG A 70 7.49 6.08 -5.88
N ASN A 71 7.92 6.94 -6.80
CA ASN A 71 9.05 7.83 -6.57
C ASN A 71 8.77 8.80 -5.42
N TYR A 72 7.57 9.38 -5.37
CA TYR A 72 7.15 10.21 -4.27
C TYR A 72 7.23 9.46 -2.94
N CYS A 73 6.61 8.28 -2.84
CA CYS A 73 6.57 7.49 -1.60
C CYS A 73 7.95 7.11 -1.08
N ILE A 74 8.88 6.72 -1.96
CA ILE A 74 10.25 6.36 -1.57
C ILE A 74 11.07 7.59 -1.18
N SER A 75 10.76 8.75 -1.77
CA SER A 75 11.45 10.01 -1.46
C SER A 75 10.95 10.72 -0.20
N MET A 76 9.85 10.23 0.40
CA MET A 76 9.33 10.83 1.62
C MET A 76 10.38 10.75 2.73
N PRO A 77 10.65 11.85 3.45
CA PRO A 77 11.58 11.82 4.56
C PRO A 77 11.08 10.83 5.61
N ALA A 78 11.99 10.05 6.16
CA ALA A 78 11.67 9.21 7.30
C ALA A 78 11.15 10.12 8.43
N PRO A 79 10.01 9.78 9.04
CA PRO A 79 9.54 10.55 10.19
C PRO A 79 10.54 10.45 11.34
N GLY A 80 10.60 11.50 12.14
CA GLY A 80 11.38 11.47 13.38
C GLY A 80 10.88 10.37 14.33
N PRO A 81 11.79 9.79 15.15
CA PRO A 81 11.46 8.71 16.07
C PRO A 81 10.37 9.10 17.09
N GLU A 82 10.21 10.38 17.40
CA GLU A 82 9.16 10.90 18.28
C GLU A 82 7.74 10.68 17.73
N ARG A 83 7.60 10.43 16.41
CA ARG A 83 6.29 10.30 15.76
C ARG A 83 5.50 9.09 16.24
N ILE A 84 6.13 8.07 16.82
CA ILE A 84 5.43 6.92 17.41
C ILE A 84 4.54 7.31 18.61
N PHE A 85 4.84 8.44 19.26
CA PHE A 85 4.08 8.98 20.39
C PHE A 85 3.02 10.00 19.96
N SER A 86 2.97 10.35 18.67
CA SER A 86 2.01 11.32 18.14
C SER A 86 0.68 10.66 17.82
N ASN A 87 -0.43 11.40 17.93
CA ASN A 87 -1.79 10.96 17.57
C ASN A 87 -2.31 9.73 18.33
N VAL A 88 -1.79 9.45 19.54
CA VAL A 88 -2.33 8.41 20.43
C VAL A 88 -3.64 8.88 21.07
N TYR A 89 -3.68 10.14 21.48
CA TYR A 89 -4.86 10.84 21.98
C TYR A 89 -4.98 12.19 21.25
N ALA A 90 -6.14 12.84 21.36
CA ALA A 90 -6.33 14.18 20.80
C ALA A 90 -5.35 15.21 21.41
N GLU A 91 -5.11 15.10 22.72
CA GLU A 91 -4.10 15.85 23.46
C GLU A 91 -3.12 14.88 24.10
N SER A 92 -1.85 15.26 24.18
CA SER A 92 -0.84 14.43 24.84
C SER A 92 -1.12 14.31 26.34
N THR A 93 -0.66 13.21 26.95
CA THR A 93 -0.72 13.02 28.40
C THR A 93 0.69 13.12 29.00
N PRO A 94 0.84 13.52 30.27
CA PRO A 94 2.16 13.60 30.90
C PRO A 94 2.95 12.28 30.87
N ALA A 95 2.25 11.14 30.98
CA ALA A 95 2.88 9.83 30.87
C ALA A 95 3.42 9.56 29.46
N LEU A 96 2.70 9.99 28.42
CA LEU A 96 3.12 9.84 27.03
C LEU A 96 4.30 10.75 26.70
N GLU A 97 4.33 11.96 27.26
CA GLU A 97 5.46 12.90 27.13
C GLU A 97 6.71 12.35 27.80
N SER A 98 6.59 11.82 29.03
CA SER A 98 7.70 11.18 29.72
C SER A 98 8.25 9.99 28.93
N ALA A 99 7.37 9.11 28.42
CA ALA A 99 7.79 7.95 27.63
C ALA A 99 8.49 8.37 26.32
N ARG A 100 8.02 9.45 25.67
CA ARG A 100 8.67 10.02 24.48
C ARG A 100 10.07 10.49 24.83
N ASP A 101 10.21 11.31 25.87
CA ASP A 101 11.47 11.93 26.23
C ASP A 101 12.51 10.87 26.65
N ASP A 102 12.10 9.87 27.41
CA ASP A 102 12.94 8.72 27.79
C ASP A 102 13.41 7.93 26.56
N SER A 103 12.51 7.64 25.61
CA SER A 103 12.83 6.94 24.36
C SER A 103 13.81 7.72 23.50
N LEU A 104 13.61 9.03 23.36
CA LEU A 104 14.52 9.89 22.60
C LEU A 104 15.90 9.98 23.25
N ALA A 105 15.97 10.12 24.58
CA ALA A 105 17.23 10.11 25.33
C ALA A 105 17.96 8.76 25.16
N TYR A 106 17.24 7.65 25.26
CA TYR A 106 17.78 6.31 25.01
C TYR A 106 18.35 6.18 23.59
N HIS A 107 17.62 6.59 22.55
CA HIS A 107 18.11 6.52 21.17
C HIS A 107 19.32 7.43 20.91
N ALA A 108 19.33 8.64 21.48
CA ALA A 108 20.45 9.56 21.38
C ALA A 108 21.73 8.97 22.00
N SER A 109 21.62 8.17 23.06
CA SER A 109 22.78 7.52 23.69
C SER A 109 23.58 6.59 22.76
N PHE A 110 22.95 6.06 21.69
CA PHE A 110 23.64 5.24 20.68
C PHE A 110 24.30 6.08 19.58
N THR A 111 23.86 7.31 19.37
CA THR A 111 24.42 8.19 18.32
C THR A 111 25.79 8.76 18.70
N ASP A 112 26.13 8.80 19.98
CA ASP A 112 27.42 9.30 20.49
C ASP A 112 28.54 8.23 20.48
N VAL A 113 28.19 6.96 20.23
CA VAL A 113 29.14 5.81 20.23
C VAL A 113 29.60 5.43 18.80
N GLY A 114 29.12 6.15 17.77
CA GLY A 114 29.16 5.72 16.37
C GLY A 114 30.15 6.40 15.44
N SER A 115 31.16 7.13 15.92
CA SER A 115 32.26 7.65 15.08
C SER A 115 33.61 6.99 15.41
N THR A 116 33.68 5.66 15.34
CA THR A 116 34.96 4.97 15.16
C THR A 116 34.91 4.17 13.86
N PRO A 117 35.74 4.49 12.83
CA PRO A 117 35.78 3.71 11.62
C PRO A 117 36.58 2.42 11.87
N GLY A 118 35.91 1.27 11.80
CA GLY A 118 36.58 -0.02 11.60
C GLY A 118 36.09 -1.16 12.47
N SER A 119 35.28 -2.05 11.89
CA SER A 119 35.64 -3.45 11.66
C SER A 119 34.44 -4.17 11.05
N ARG A 120 34.61 -4.69 9.82
CA ARG A 120 33.65 -5.61 9.21
C ARG A 120 33.77 -6.96 9.92
N HIS A 121 32.63 -7.55 10.27
CA HIS A 121 32.43 -8.99 10.21
C HIS A 121 31.09 -9.26 9.53
#